data_AF-A0A326GL84-F1
#
_entry.id   AF-A0A326GL84-F1
#
_cell.length_a   1.000
_cell.length_b   1.000
_cell.length_c   1.000
_cell.angle_alpha   90.00
_cell.angle_beta   90.00
_cell.angle_gamma   90.00
#
_symmetry.space_group_name_H-M   'P 1'
#
loop_
_entity.id
_entity.type
_entity.pdbx_description
1 polymer ?
#
loop_
_entity_poly.entity_id
_entity_poly.type
_entity_poly.pdbx_seq_one_letter_code
_entity_poly.pdbx_strand_id
1 'polypeptide(L)'
;MAVRAALLLSALVLPATLPAQVRQEGAGATQELDCGGGVATVEGAGNTMMITGRCSALVIEGAGNRVTIDLAPRASVRIAGASNTVLYRTPDGSKARVSVAGAGNRVSMQR
;
A
#
# COMPACT_ATOMS: atom_id res chain seq x y z
N MET A 1 41.53 47.14 -4.89
CA MET A 1 41.64 45.66 -4.87
C MET A 1 41.05 45.17 -3.56
N ALA A 2 39.86 44.55 -3.57
CA ALA A 2 39.38 43.69 -2.48
C ALA A 2 38.17 42.90 -3.01
N VAL A 3 38.44 41.65 -3.37
CA VAL A 3 37.49 40.70 -3.96
C VAL A 3 36.47 40.27 -2.92
N ARG A 4 35.18 40.50 -3.19
CA ARG A 4 34.08 39.95 -2.38
C ARG A 4 33.89 38.49 -2.77
N ALA A 5 34.42 37.58 -1.97
CA ALA A 5 34.24 36.14 -2.13
C ALA A 5 32.80 35.75 -1.77
N ALA A 6 32.05 35.32 -2.77
CA ALA A 6 30.72 34.72 -2.61
C ALA A 6 30.89 33.27 -2.12
N LEU A 7 30.43 32.99 -0.90
CA LEU A 7 30.25 31.63 -0.40
C LEU A 7 28.88 31.11 -0.86
N LEU A 8 28.87 30.43 -2.00
CA LEU A 8 27.73 29.64 -2.45
C LEU A 8 27.70 28.34 -1.64
N LEU A 9 26.86 28.28 -0.60
CA LEU A 9 26.48 27.01 0.04
C LEU A 9 25.53 26.27 -0.90
N SER A 10 26.07 25.38 -1.73
CA SER A 10 25.29 24.41 -2.49
C SER A 10 24.81 23.29 -1.54
N ALA A 11 23.57 23.40 -1.07
CA ALA A 11 22.89 22.28 -0.42
C ALA A 11 22.59 21.20 -1.48
N LEU A 12 23.29 20.08 -1.42
CA LEU A 12 23.02 18.91 -2.24
C LEU A 12 21.69 18.28 -1.77
N VAL A 13 20.59 18.62 -2.43
CA VAL A 13 19.28 18.00 -2.18
C VAL A 13 19.33 16.59 -2.77
N LEU A 14 19.52 15.57 -1.94
CA LEU A 14 19.32 14.18 -2.33
C LEU A 14 17.82 13.94 -2.53
N PRO A 15 17.36 13.42 -3.68
CA PRO A 15 15.99 12.96 -3.80
C PRO A 15 15.82 11.73 -2.91
N ALA A 16 15.21 11.91 -1.74
CA ALA A 16 14.73 10.80 -0.93
C ALA A 16 13.54 10.17 -1.68
N THR A 17 13.80 9.16 -2.50
CA THR A 17 12.74 8.28 -3.00
C THR A 17 12.28 7.41 -1.85
N LEU A 18 11.47 7.96 -0.95
CA LEU A 18 10.72 7.17 0.00
C LEU A 18 9.78 6.27 -0.81
N PRO A 19 9.65 4.98 -0.45
CA PRO A 19 8.64 4.14 -1.07
C PRO A 19 7.29 4.83 -0.90
N ALA A 20 6.54 4.99 -2.00
CA ALA A 20 5.21 5.57 -1.94
C ALA A 20 4.35 4.70 -1.01
N GLN A 21 3.77 5.32 0.00
CA GLN A 21 2.90 4.64 0.95
C GLN A 21 1.53 5.31 0.89
N VAL A 22 0.49 4.49 0.71
CA VAL A 22 -0.89 4.97 0.75
C VAL A 22 -1.57 4.39 1.97
N ARG A 23 -2.31 5.24 2.67
CA ARG A 23 -3.03 4.88 3.88
C ARG A 23 -4.46 5.37 3.78
N GLN A 24 -5.38 4.51 4.18
CA GLN A 24 -6.79 4.80 4.32
C GLN A 24 -7.20 4.50 5.74
N GLU A 25 -7.89 5.45 6.35
CA GLU A 25 -8.35 5.38 7.73
C GLU A 25 -9.83 5.73 7.79
N GLY A 26 -10.54 5.10 8.73
CA GLY A 26 -11.95 5.39 9.00
C GLY A 26 -12.88 4.29 8.51
N ALA A 27 -14.13 4.65 8.24
CA ALA A 27 -15.16 3.67 7.94
C ALA A 27 -16.06 4.09 6.77
N GLY A 28 -16.51 3.10 5.99
CA GLY A 28 -17.44 3.29 4.89
C GLY A 28 -16.88 4.08 3.71
N ALA A 29 -15.55 4.25 3.62
CA ALA A 29 -14.93 4.95 2.51
C ALA A 29 -15.01 4.11 1.23
N THR A 30 -15.15 4.79 0.09
CA THR A 30 -14.98 4.18 -1.25
C THR A 30 -14.00 5.03 -2.04
N GLN A 31 -12.81 4.50 -2.31
CA GLN A 31 -11.73 5.27 -2.92
C GLN A 31 -10.84 4.41 -3.82
N GLU A 32 -10.15 5.11 -4.73
CA GLU A 32 -9.08 4.56 -5.55
C GLU A 32 -7.74 5.15 -5.10
N LEU A 33 -6.71 4.30 -5.03
CA LEU A 33 -5.36 4.72 -4.63
C LEU A 33 -4.30 4.11 -5.53
N ASP A 34 -3.17 4.80 -5.64
CA ASP A 34 -1.96 4.29 -6.27
C ASP A 34 -0.84 4.25 -5.22
N CYS A 35 -0.38 3.05 -4.88
CA CYS A 35 0.69 2.86 -3.91
C CYS A 35 2.10 3.10 -4.48
N GLY A 36 2.26 3.38 -5.78
CA GLY A 36 3.55 3.72 -6.39
C GLY A 36 4.68 2.71 -6.12
N GLY A 37 4.35 1.42 -6.03
CA GLY A 37 5.28 0.34 -5.76
C GLY A 37 5.56 0.06 -4.28
N GLY A 38 5.03 0.86 -3.35
CA GLY A 38 5.22 0.66 -1.92
C GLY A 38 4.02 0.03 -1.23
N VAL A 39 3.76 0.45 0.01
CA VAL A 39 2.83 -0.22 0.92
C VAL A 39 1.47 0.44 0.88
N ALA A 40 0.42 -0.38 0.77
CA ALA A 40 -0.95 0.04 0.93
C ALA A 40 -1.48 -0.39 2.31
N THR A 41 -2.03 0.54 3.08
CA THR A 41 -2.57 0.31 4.41
C THR A 41 -4.04 0.72 4.46
N VAL A 42 -4.92 -0.17 4.92
CA VAL A 42 -6.36 0.10 5.08
C VAL A 42 -6.74 -0.19 6.52
N GLU A 43 -7.12 0.86 7.25
CA GLU A 43 -7.47 0.83 8.65
C GLU A 43 -8.93 1.21 8.87
N GLY A 44 -9.60 0.50 9.77
CA GLY A 44 -10.98 0.73 10.14
C GLY A 44 -11.94 -0.27 9.50
N ALA A 45 -13.14 0.17 9.10
CA ALA A 45 -14.23 -0.76 8.85
C ALA A 45 -15.13 -0.45 7.65
N GLY A 46 -15.52 -1.49 6.92
CA GLY A 46 -16.50 -1.36 5.83
C GLY A 46 -16.01 -0.53 4.64
N ASN A 47 -14.69 -0.36 4.47
CA ASN A 47 -14.13 0.39 3.36
C ASN A 47 -14.14 -0.45 2.07
N THR A 48 -14.35 0.19 0.93
CA THR A 48 -14.26 -0.41 -0.41
C THR A 48 -13.14 0.26 -1.19
N MET A 49 -12.05 -0.45 -1.41
CA MET A 49 -10.80 0.11 -1.94
C MET A 49 -10.40 -0.55 -3.25
N MET A 50 -10.01 0.27 -4.23
CA MET A 50 -9.31 -0.20 -5.42
C MET A 50 -7.90 0.40 -5.44
N ILE A 51 -6.88 -0.44 -5.33
CA ILE A 51 -5.50 -0.02 -5.12
C ILE A 51 -4.62 -0.53 -6.27
N THR A 52 -3.96 0.39 -6.96
CA THR A 52 -3.08 0.08 -8.10
C THR A 52 -1.63 0.44 -7.75
N GLY A 53 -0.70 0.27 -8.69
CA GLY A 53 0.69 0.71 -8.50
C GLY A 53 1.69 -0.40 -8.18
N ARG A 54 1.33 -1.68 -8.36
CA ARG A 54 2.24 -2.83 -8.07
C ARG A 54 2.74 -2.81 -6.63
N CYS A 55 1.83 -2.81 -5.67
CA CYS A 55 2.18 -2.62 -4.27
C CYS A 55 3.07 -3.74 -3.75
N SER A 56 4.11 -3.39 -3.01
CA SER A 56 5.01 -4.34 -2.36
C SER A 56 4.32 -5.08 -1.20
N ALA A 57 3.34 -4.42 -0.57
CA ALA A 57 2.53 -5.04 0.47
C ALA A 57 1.13 -4.41 0.61
N LEU A 58 0.20 -5.22 1.11
CA LEU A 58 -1.08 -4.79 1.65
C LEU A 58 -1.14 -5.09 3.15
N VAL A 59 -1.54 -4.10 3.93
CA VAL A 59 -1.86 -4.24 5.35
C VAL A 59 -3.31 -3.82 5.57
N ILE A 60 -4.10 -4.68 6.19
CA ILE A 60 -5.47 -4.36 6.60
C ILE A 60 -5.58 -4.55 8.10
N GLU A 61 -6.06 -3.52 8.79
CA GLU A 61 -6.37 -3.57 10.22
C GLU A 61 -7.83 -3.15 10.44
N GLY A 62 -8.66 -4.06 10.93
CA GLY A 62 -10.07 -3.82 11.19
C GLY A 62 -11.00 -4.82 10.53
N ALA A 63 -12.22 -4.40 10.16
CA ALA A 63 -13.27 -5.35 9.84
C ALA A 63 -14.17 -4.98 8.64
N GLY A 64 -14.58 -5.99 7.88
CA GLY A 64 -15.54 -5.81 6.80
C GLY A 64 -15.03 -5.00 5.61
N ASN A 65 -13.71 -4.81 5.47
CA ASN A 65 -13.13 -4.08 4.34
C ASN A 65 -13.15 -4.96 3.07
N ARG A 66 -13.41 -4.34 1.92
CA ARG A 66 -13.36 -4.96 0.58
C ARG A 66 -12.25 -4.28 -0.21
N VAL A 67 -11.19 -5.01 -0.52
CA VAL A 67 -10.00 -4.45 -1.18
C VAL A 67 -9.71 -5.22 -2.46
N THR A 68 -9.69 -4.52 -3.58
CA THR A 68 -9.13 -4.98 -4.85
C THR A 68 -7.76 -4.34 -5.02
N ILE A 69 -6.69 -5.13 -5.24
CA ILE A 69 -5.33 -4.59 -5.30
C ILE A 69 -4.44 -5.23 -6.37
N ASP A 70 -3.64 -4.41 -7.04
CA ASP A 70 -2.55 -4.84 -7.92
C ASP A 70 -1.22 -4.89 -7.15
N LEU A 71 -0.74 -6.10 -6.89
CA LEU A 71 0.48 -6.38 -6.13
C LEU A 71 1.70 -6.57 -7.03
N ALA A 72 2.88 -6.25 -6.49
CA ALA A 72 4.15 -6.66 -7.08
C ALA A 72 4.36 -8.19 -7.00
N PRO A 73 5.24 -8.75 -7.86
CA PRO A 73 5.74 -10.11 -7.69
C PRO A 73 6.28 -10.34 -6.28
N ARG A 74 5.90 -11.48 -5.67
CA ARG A 74 6.33 -11.86 -4.30
C ARG A 74 5.93 -10.88 -3.19
N ALA A 75 4.94 -10.01 -3.43
CA ALA A 75 4.39 -9.12 -2.41
C ALA A 75 3.78 -9.89 -1.23
N SER A 76 3.52 -9.16 -0.14
CA SER A 76 2.86 -9.69 1.06
C SER A 76 1.49 -9.07 1.31
N VAL A 77 0.55 -9.88 1.79
CA VAL A 77 -0.76 -9.44 2.30
C VAL A 77 -0.83 -9.81 3.77
N ARG A 78 -1.04 -8.82 4.63
CA ARG A 78 -1.31 -9.00 6.06
C ARG A 78 -2.70 -8.48 6.40
N ILE A 79 -3.46 -9.28 7.13
CA ILE A 79 -4.81 -8.91 7.58
C ILE A 79 -4.89 -9.18 9.08
N ALA A 80 -5.23 -8.16 9.86
CA ALA A 80 -5.57 -8.27 11.27
C ALA A 80 -7.01 -7.79 11.48
N GLY A 81 -7.87 -8.69 11.95
CA GLY A 81 -9.28 -8.40 12.23
C GLY A 81 -10.23 -9.40 11.57
N ALA A 82 -11.42 -8.97 11.18
CA ALA A 82 -12.51 -9.90 10.84
C ALA A 82 -13.29 -9.55 9.56
N SER A 83 -13.76 -10.58 8.86
CA SER A 83 -14.68 -10.45 7.72
C SER A 83 -14.17 -9.55 6.58
N ASN A 84 -12.86 -9.40 6.41
CA ASN A 84 -12.28 -8.65 5.29
C ASN A 84 -12.26 -9.51 4.02
N THR A 85 -12.52 -8.90 2.87
CA THR A 85 -12.44 -9.55 1.56
C THR A 85 -11.36 -8.89 0.72
N VAL A 86 -10.37 -9.65 0.29
CA VAL A 86 -9.26 -9.17 -0.53
C VAL A 86 -9.23 -9.93 -1.84
N LEU A 87 -9.27 -9.18 -2.95
CA LEU A 87 -9.03 -9.67 -4.29
C LEU A 87 -7.72 -9.08 -4.79
N TYR A 88 -6.70 -9.90 -4.97
CA TYR A 88 -5.40 -9.40 -5.45
C TYR A 88 -5.03 -9.97 -6.81
N ARG A 89 -4.24 -9.20 -7.57
CA ARG A 89 -3.60 -9.62 -8.81
C ARG A 89 -2.10 -9.39 -8.72
N THR A 90 -1.34 -10.17 -9.48
CA THR A 90 0.10 -9.98 -9.66
C THR A 90 0.42 -10.08 -11.15
N PRO A 91 1.31 -9.24 -11.69
CA PRO A 91 1.59 -9.18 -13.13
C PRO A 91 2.18 -10.48 -13.69
N ASP A 92 2.85 -11.28 -12.87
CA ASP A 92 3.48 -12.55 -13.25
C ASP A 92 2.65 -13.78 -12.86
N GLY A 93 1.43 -13.59 -12.35
CA GLY A 93 0.61 -14.68 -11.83
C GLY A 93 1.19 -15.38 -10.59
N SER A 94 2.17 -14.78 -9.90
CA SER A 94 2.73 -15.35 -8.67
C SER A 94 1.79 -15.20 -7.47
N LYS A 95 1.87 -16.17 -6.54
CA LYS A 95 1.10 -16.07 -5.30
C LYS A 95 1.77 -15.07 -4.34
N ALA A 96 0.97 -14.19 -3.75
CA ALA A 96 1.41 -13.34 -2.66
C ALA A 96 1.61 -14.16 -1.37
N ARG A 97 2.46 -13.66 -0.47
CA ARG A 97 2.60 -14.22 0.88
C ARG A 97 1.47 -13.70 1.74
N VAL A 98 0.52 -14.55 2.11
CA VAL A 98 -0.67 -14.15 2.87
C VAL A 98 -0.53 -14.55 4.35
N SER A 99 -0.76 -13.60 5.24
CA SER A 99 -0.87 -13.81 6.69
C SER A 99 -2.17 -13.19 7.19
N VAL A 100 -2.96 -13.99 7.91
CA VAL A 100 -4.28 -13.58 8.40
C VAL A 100 -4.33 -13.86 9.90
N ALA A 101 -4.68 -12.84 10.66
CA ALA A 101 -4.99 -12.91 12.09
C ALA A 101 -6.44 -12.46 12.32
N GLY A 102 -7.23 -13.32 12.96
CA GLY A 102 -8.67 -13.13 13.20
C GLY A 102 -9.55 -14.05 12.33
N ALA A 103 -10.83 -13.75 12.21
CA ALA A 103 -11.84 -14.70 11.72
C ALA A 103 -12.64 -14.19 10.50
N GLY A 104 -13.07 -15.10 9.63
CA GLY A 104 -13.97 -14.79 8.51
C GLY A 104 -13.34 -13.99 7.36
N ASN A 105 -12.02 -13.76 7.37
CA ASN A 105 -11.33 -13.09 6.28
C ASN A 105 -11.24 -13.99 5.04
N ARG A 106 -11.43 -13.43 3.86
CA ARG A 106 -11.32 -14.11 2.57
C ARG A 106 -10.28 -13.41 1.71
N VAL A 107 -9.31 -14.17 1.23
CA VAL A 107 -8.26 -13.68 0.33
C VAL A 107 -8.27 -14.55 -0.91
N SER A 108 -8.44 -13.94 -2.08
CA SER A 108 -8.47 -14.62 -3.37
C SER A 108 -7.57 -13.92 -4.37
N MET A 109 -6.95 -14.72 -5.22
CA MET A 109 -6.20 -14.23 -6.37
C MET A 109 -7.11 -14.17 -7.59
N GLN A 110 -7.21 -13.01 -8.23
CA GLN A 110 -7.77 -12.90 -9.57
C GLN A 110 -6.67 -13.27 -10.57
N ARG A 111 -6.93 -14.28 -11.40
CA ARG A 111 -6.01 -14.74 -12.45
C ARG A 111 -6.12 -13.88 -13.69
#